data_AF-A0A543FMV3-F1
#
_entry.id   AF-A0A543FMV3-F1
#
_cell.length_a   1.000
_cell.length_b   1.000
_cell.length_c   1.000
_cell.angle_alpha   90.00
_cell.angle_beta   90.00
_cell.angle_gamma   90.00
#
_symmetry.space_group_name_H-M   'P 1'
#
loop_
_entity.id
_entity.type
_entity.pdbx_description
1 polymer ?
#
loop_
_entity_poly.entity_id
_entity_poly.type
_entity_poly.pdbx_seq_one_letter_code
_entity_poly.pdbx_strand_id
1 'polypeptide(L)'
;MTQGFGTTVEEMQAAAKHVLTVNDTVQSDLAALRSRLAPLAGAWRGDASAAFISLMARWDAEAKSLNDALRGIGESIQGSGVSYQTQEEQHTSDMSAIRAALG
;
A
#
# COMPACT_ATOMS: atom_id res chain seq x y z
N MET A 1 25.51 -12.35 13.54
CA MET A 1 25.07 -11.60 12.34
C MET A 1 23.55 -11.64 12.30
N THR A 2 22.86 -10.70 12.95
CA THR A 2 21.38 -10.62 13.02
C THR A 2 20.86 -9.22 12.64
N GLN A 3 21.70 -8.37 12.06
CA GLN A 3 21.37 -6.97 11.72
C GLN A 3 20.50 -6.80 10.46
N GLY A 4 19.91 -7.88 9.92
CA GLY A 4 19.14 -7.83 8.68
C GLY A 4 17.64 -7.64 8.87
N PHE A 5 17.07 -8.05 10.01
CA PHE A 5 15.62 -8.23 10.13
C PHE A 5 14.85 -6.96 10.54
N GLY A 6 15.39 -6.12 11.42
CA GLY A 6 14.76 -4.83 11.77
C GLY A 6 14.74 -3.87 10.59
N THR A 7 15.91 -3.65 9.99
CA THR A 7 16.09 -2.79 8.81
C THR A 7 15.13 -3.14 7.68
N THR A 8 14.95 -4.42 7.36
CA THR A 8 14.02 -4.83 6.29
C THR A 8 12.54 -4.61 6.63
N VAL A 9 12.14 -4.78 7.89
CA VAL A 9 10.75 -4.51 8.32
C VAL A 9 10.45 -3.02 8.32
N GLU A 10 11.38 -2.21 8.84
CA GLU A 10 11.27 -0.74 8.85
C GLU A 10 11.29 -0.17 7.43
N GLU A 11 12.14 -0.70 6.55
CA GLU A 11 12.15 -0.38 5.12
C GLU A 11 10.85 -0.77 4.42
N MET A 12 10.28 -1.94 4.70
CA MET A 12 8.98 -2.34 4.16
C MET A 12 7.85 -1.43 4.64
N GLN A 13 7.84 -1.04 5.92
CA GLN A 13 6.85 -0.09 6.44
C GLN A 13 7.00 1.30 5.82
N ALA A 14 8.24 1.77 5.61
CA ALA A 14 8.52 3.03 4.95
C ALA A 14 8.08 3.01 3.48
N ALA A 15 8.38 1.93 2.75
CA ALA A 15 7.93 1.72 1.39
C ALA A 15 6.39 1.71 1.31
N ALA A 16 5.71 1.04 2.24
CA ALA A 16 4.25 1.04 2.29
C ALA A 16 3.63 2.41 2.52
N LYS A 17 4.17 3.18 3.48
CA LYS A 17 3.77 4.58 3.69
C LYS A 17 4.00 5.43 2.45
N HIS A 18 5.10 5.19 1.74
CA HIS A 18 5.39 5.88 0.49
C HIS A 18 4.36 5.55 -0.58
N VAL A 19 4.00 4.27 -0.77
CA VAL A 19 2.95 3.86 -1.72
C VAL A 19 1.59 4.48 -1.35
N LEU A 20 1.24 4.55 -0.06
CA LEU A 20 0.02 5.23 0.41
C LEU A 20 0.02 6.71 0.04
N THR A 21 1.13 7.40 0.29
CA THR A 21 1.30 8.83 -0.04
C THR A 21 1.20 9.08 -1.55
N VAL A 22 1.85 8.23 -2.35
CA VAL A 22 1.78 8.31 -3.82
C VAL A 22 0.34 8.06 -4.29
N ASN A 23 -0.37 7.12 -3.68
CA ASN A 23 -1.78 6.90 -3.98
C ASN A 23 -2.66 8.11 -3.68
N ASP A 24 -2.51 8.75 -2.53
CA ASP A 24 -3.29 9.95 -2.20
C ASP A 24 -3.00 11.10 -3.16
N THR A 25 -1.72 11.25 -3.55
CA THR A 25 -1.29 12.25 -4.55
C THR A 25 -1.95 11.97 -5.90
N VAL A 26 -1.88 10.72 -6.35
CA VAL A 26 -2.54 10.26 -7.57
C VAL A 26 -4.04 10.57 -7.47
N GLN A 27 -4.76 10.09 -6.44
CA GLN A 27 -6.20 10.38 -6.22
C GLN A 27 -6.55 11.88 -6.33
N SER A 28 -5.71 12.76 -5.76
CA SER A 28 -5.89 14.20 -5.81
C SER A 28 -5.75 14.77 -7.23
N ASP A 29 -4.72 14.36 -7.97
CA ASP A 29 -4.47 14.80 -9.35
C ASP A 29 -5.65 14.48 -10.28
N LEU A 30 -6.44 13.48 -9.91
CA LEU A 30 -7.53 12.94 -10.72
C LEU A 30 -8.84 13.57 -10.41
N ALA A 31 -9.08 13.85 -9.14
CA ALA A 31 -10.13 14.76 -8.75
C ALA A 31 -9.92 16.12 -9.44
N ALA A 32 -8.67 16.60 -9.49
CA ALA A 32 -8.31 17.82 -10.19
C ALA A 32 -8.53 17.72 -11.72
N LEU A 33 -8.08 16.63 -12.35
CA LEU A 33 -8.28 16.41 -13.79
C LEU A 33 -9.76 16.30 -14.14
N ARG A 34 -10.56 15.56 -13.35
CA ARG A 34 -12.00 15.41 -13.54
C ARG A 34 -12.75 16.72 -13.38
N SER A 35 -12.35 17.54 -12.40
CA SER A 35 -12.89 18.89 -12.21
C SER A 35 -12.57 19.81 -13.40
N ARG A 36 -11.35 19.71 -13.95
CA ARG A 36 -10.95 20.45 -15.16
C ARG A 36 -11.67 19.96 -16.41
N LEU A 37 -11.99 18.67 -16.49
CA LEU A 37 -12.67 18.07 -17.65
C LEU A 37 -14.20 18.24 -17.61
N ALA A 38 -14.82 18.44 -16.44
CA ALA A 38 -16.27 18.60 -16.31
C ALA A 38 -16.88 19.74 -17.17
N PRO A 39 -16.27 20.94 -17.29
CA PRO A 39 -16.72 21.98 -18.20
C PRO A 39 -16.51 21.63 -19.68
N LEU A 40 -15.42 20.93 -19.99
CA LEU A 40 -15.07 20.48 -21.34
C LEU A 40 -15.98 19.36 -21.84
N ALA A 41 -16.54 18.53 -20.95
CA ALA A 41 -17.50 17.49 -21.31
C ALA A 41 -18.78 18.05 -21.97
N GLY A 42 -19.18 19.28 -21.62
CA GLY A 42 -20.26 19.99 -22.31
C GLY A 42 -19.88 20.44 -23.73
N ALA A 43 -18.61 20.78 -23.95
CA ALA A 43 -18.07 21.25 -25.22
C ALA A 43 -17.61 20.11 -26.16
N TRP A 44 -17.25 18.94 -25.62
CA TRP A 44 -16.73 17.77 -26.35
C TRP A 44 -17.81 16.78 -26.79
N ARG A 45 -19.07 17.21 -26.78
CA ARG A 45 -20.24 16.40 -27.15
C ARG A 45 -20.22 16.13 -28.66
N GLY A 46 -20.02 14.88 -29.07
CA GLY A 46 -19.82 14.47 -30.47
C GLY A 46 -18.80 13.33 -30.59
N ASP A 47 -17.63 13.56 -31.20
CA ASP A 47 -16.59 12.53 -31.38
C ASP A 47 -15.59 12.41 -30.20
N ALA A 48 -15.41 13.46 -29.39
CA ALA A 48 -14.43 13.49 -28.30
C ALA A 48 -14.90 12.78 -27.01
N SER A 49 -16.19 12.38 -26.96
CA SER A 49 -16.78 11.62 -25.84
C SER A 49 -16.13 10.25 -25.65
N ALA A 50 -15.74 9.58 -26.73
CA ALA A 50 -15.18 8.22 -26.65
C ALA A 50 -13.79 8.21 -26.00
N ALA A 51 -12.97 9.22 -26.30
CA ALA A 51 -11.65 9.39 -25.68
C ALA A 51 -11.77 9.69 -24.18
N PHE A 52 -12.74 10.52 -23.79
CA PHE A 52 -13.01 10.80 -22.38
C PHE A 52 -13.49 9.57 -21.61
N ILE A 53 -14.42 8.79 -22.17
CA ILE A 53 -14.93 7.56 -21.56
C ILE A 53 -13.79 6.52 -21.44
N SER A 54 -12.96 6.37 -22.46
CA SER A 54 -11.82 5.45 -22.43
C SER A 54 -10.78 5.86 -21.38
N LEU A 55 -10.52 7.17 -21.26
CA LEU A 55 -9.65 7.71 -20.22
C LEU A 55 -10.22 7.41 -18.83
N MET A 56 -11.50 7.68 -18.59
CA MET A 56 -12.20 7.39 -17.33
C MET A 56 -12.24 5.88 -17.00
N ALA A 57 -12.37 5.01 -18.00
CA ALA A 57 -12.36 3.56 -17.75
C ALA A 57 -10.96 3.06 -17.34
N ARG A 58 -9.92 3.55 -18.02
CA ARG A 58 -8.52 3.27 -17.68
C ARG A 58 -8.18 3.86 -16.31
N TRP A 59 -8.75 5.02 -16.03
CA TRP A 59 -8.68 5.74 -14.76
C TRP A 59 -9.18 4.88 -13.58
N ASP A 60 -10.42 4.39 -13.65
CA ASP A 60 -11.01 3.53 -12.62
C ASP A 60 -10.22 2.23 -12.42
N ALA A 61 -9.71 1.64 -13.50
CA ALA A 61 -8.90 0.43 -13.44
C ALA A 61 -7.58 0.63 -12.67
N GLU A 62 -6.86 1.72 -12.94
CA GLU A 62 -5.61 2.03 -12.22
C GLU A 62 -5.86 2.36 -10.74
N ALA A 63 -6.92 3.13 -10.44
CA ALA A 63 -7.31 3.42 -9.06
C ALA A 63 -7.67 2.15 -8.26
N LYS A 64 -8.32 1.19 -8.92
CA LYS A 64 -8.63 -0.11 -8.32
C LYS A 64 -7.37 -0.95 -8.09
N SER A 65 -6.49 -1.04 -9.09
CA SER A 65 -5.22 -1.77 -8.97
C SER A 65 -4.36 -1.22 -7.82
N LEU A 66 -4.37 0.11 -7.64
CA LEU A 66 -3.61 0.78 -6.59
C LEU A 66 -4.20 0.50 -5.20
N ASN A 67 -5.53 0.54 -5.05
CA ASN A 67 -6.18 0.13 -3.80
C ASN A 67 -5.91 -1.34 -3.47
N ASP A 68 -5.98 -2.23 -4.46
CA ASP A 68 -5.73 -3.65 -4.26
C ASP A 68 -4.26 -3.90 -3.85
N ALA A 69 -3.30 -3.18 -4.44
CA ALA A 69 -1.89 -3.20 -4.03
C ALA A 69 -1.68 -2.69 -2.61
N LEU A 70 -2.32 -1.58 -2.24
CA LEU A 70 -2.26 -1.01 -0.89
C LEU A 70 -2.83 -1.94 0.18
N ARG A 71 -3.95 -2.60 -0.12
CA ARG A 71 -4.51 -3.61 0.77
C ARG A 71 -3.55 -4.79 0.94
N GLY A 72 -2.96 -5.28 -0.15
CA GLY A 72 -1.97 -6.36 -0.10
C GLY A 72 -0.73 -5.99 0.73
N ILE A 73 -0.27 -4.74 0.62
CA ILE A 73 0.85 -4.23 1.44
C ILE A 73 0.45 -4.14 2.92
N GLY A 74 -0.76 -3.65 3.22
CA GLY A 74 -1.27 -3.60 4.59
C GLY A 74 -1.38 -4.99 5.23
N GLU A 75 -1.92 -5.96 4.50
CA GLU A 75 -1.99 -7.36 4.92
C GLU A 75 -0.58 -7.96 5.12
N SER A 76 0.36 -7.67 4.22
CA SER A 76 1.73 -8.17 4.32
C SER A 76 2.49 -7.58 5.51
N ILE A 77 2.28 -6.29 5.82
CA ILE A 77 2.88 -5.64 7.00
C ILE A 77 2.28 -6.19 8.28
N GLN A 78 0.96 -6.32 8.34
CA GLN A 78 0.27 -6.83 9.52
C GLN A 78 0.65 -8.29 9.80
N GLY A 79 0.72 -9.11 8.74
CA GLY A 79 1.21 -10.49 8.81
C GLY A 79 2.68 -10.60 9.25
N SER A 80 3.55 -9.72 8.71
CA SER A 80 4.97 -9.69 9.10
C SER A 80 5.17 -9.24 10.54
N GLY A 81 4.43 -8.23 11.00
CA GLY A 81 4.50 -7.72 12.37
C GLY A 81 4.04 -8.76 13.41
N VAL A 82 2.94 -9.46 13.13
CA VAL A 82 2.44 -10.55 14.00
C VAL A 82 3.44 -11.71 14.03
N SER A 83 3.93 -12.14 12.87
CA SER A 83 4.90 -13.25 12.79
C SER A 83 6.21 -12.92 13.53
N TYR A 84 6.65 -11.67 13.47
CA TYR A 84 7.85 -11.21 14.18
C TYR A 84 7.65 -11.20 15.70
N GLN A 85 6.53 -10.65 16.18
CA GLN A 85 6.20 -10.62 17.60
C GLN A 85 6.07 -12.03 18.18
N THR A 86 5.41 -12.95 17.46
CA THR A 86 5.31 -14.36 17.87
C THR A 86 6.67 -15.05 17.92
N GLN A 87 7.58 -14.76 16.99
CA GLN A 87 8.92 -15.35 17.01
C GLN A 87 9.78 -14.84 18.18
N GLU A 88 9.69 -13.55 18.52
CA GLU A 88 10.38 -12.98 19.69
C GLU A 88 9.82 -13.53 21.02
N GLU A 89 8.51 -13.69 21.13
CA GLU A 89 7.87 -14.30 22.30
C GLU A 89 8.30 -15.76 22.48
N GLN A 90 8.38 -16.53 21.38
CA GLN A 90 8.86 -17.91 21.40
C GLN A 90 10.34 -18.00 21.79
N HIS A 91 11.21 -17.17 21.18
CA HIS A 91 12.63 -17.11 21.50
C HIS A 91 12.88 -16.73 22.96
N THR A 92 12.11 -15.78 23.48
CA THR A 92 12.19 -15.36 24.89
C THR A 92 11.76 -16.51 25.80
N SER A 93 10.65 -17.20 25.49
CA SER A 93 10.20 -18.39 26.22
C SER A 93 11.25 -19.49 26.26
N ASP A 94 11.82 -19.85 25.11
CA ASP A 94 12.84 -20.89 24.99
C ASP A 94 14.10 -20.53 25.79
N MET A 95 14.54 -19.26 25.72
CA MET A 95 15.66 -18.76 26.50
C MET A 95 15.39 -18.84 28.01
N SER A 96 14.19 -18.47 28.46
CA SER A 96 13.79 -18.59 29.86
C SER A 96 13.70 -20.06 30.33
N ALA A 97 13.24 -20.97 29.47
CA ALA A 97 13.19 -22.40 29.77
C ALA A 97 14.60 -23.01 29.90
N ILE A 98 15.52 -22.64 29.01
CA ILE A 98 16.92 -23.07 29.09
C ILE A 98 17.58 -22.53 30.37
N ARG A 99 17.35 -21.25 30.69
CA ARG A 99 17.87 -20.65 31.94
C ARG A 99 17.33 -21.34 33.19
N ALA A 100 16.06 -21.77 33.18
CA ALA A 100 15.45 -22.52 34.28
C ALA A 100 15.95 -23.97 34.38
N ALA A 101 16.43 -24.56 33.28
CA ALA A 101 16.98 -25.93 33.27
C ALA A 101 18.47 -25.99 33.66
N LEU A 102 19.18 -24.87 33.61
CA LEU A 102 20.61 -24.76 33.91
C LEU A 102 20.92 -24.14 35.29
N GLY A 103 19.89 -23.71 36.03
CA GLY A 103 19.96 -23.26 37.43
C GLY A 103 19.35 -24.29 38.37
#